data_AF-A0A6M1YKN6-F1
#
_entry.id   AF-A0A6M1YKN6-F1
#
_cell.length_a   1.000
_cell.length_b   1.000
_cell.length_c   1.000
_cell.angle_alpha   90.00
_cell.angle_beta   90.00
_cell.angle_gamma   90.00
#
_symmetry.space_group_name_H-M   'P 1'
#
loop_
_entity.id
_entity.type
_entity.pdbx_description
1 polymer ?
#
loop_
_entity_poly.entity_id
_entity_poly.type
_entity_poly.pdbx_seq_one_letter_code
_entity_poly.pdbx_strand_id
1 'polypeptide(L)'
;MEEKNDSKEDYLSIPIEMYKCEIVIRKNRKLSTPEKYTLKLIHLKNSLRDILNSFNVGPYIMNTILAKLFYRGLIKLKLDQTAIELSNKIVDYVEKDKLDEFIDKAPVYE
;
A
#
# COMPACT_ATOMS: atom_id res chain seq x y z
N MET A 1 53.10 27.51 0.92
CA MET A 1 51.78 28.02 0.49
C MET A 1 51.06 26.83 -0.09
N GLU A 2 50.17 26.21 0.68
CA GLU A 2 49.41 25.04 0.24
C GLU A 2 48.13 25.51 -0.45
N GLU A 3 48.00 25.15 -1.73
CA GLU A 3 46.83 25.43 -2.55
C GLU A 3 45.64 24.61 -2.03
N LYS A 4 44.60 25.30 -1.56
CA LYS A 4 43.33 24.67 -1.24
C LYS A 4 42.61 24.35 -2.54
N ASN A 5 42.48 23.05 -2.83
CA ASN A 5 41.57 22.53 -3.85
C ASN A 5 40.12 22.82 -3.44
N ASP A 6 39.54 23.89 -3.97
CA ASP A 6 38.10 24.12 -3.93
C ASP A 6 37.43 23.20 -4.95
N SER A 7 36.90 22.07 -4.48
CA SER A 7 35.99 21.23 -5.27
C SER A 7 34.74 22.03 -5.60
N LYS A 8 34.64 22.52 -6.84
CA LYS A 8 33.41 23.12 -7.37
C LYS A 8 32.34 22.04 -7.41
N GLU A 9 31.40 22.11 -6.49
CA GLU A 9 30.26 21.22 -6.51
C GLU A 9 29.26 21.71 -7.57
N ASP A 10 29.17 20.99 -8.70
CA ASP A 10 28.25 21.26 -9.81
C ASP A 10 26.83 20.79 -9.48
N TYR A 11 26.11 21.54 -8.66
CA TYR A 11 24.67 21.35 -8.49
C TYR A 11 23.89 22.65 -8.64
N LEU A 12 22.75 22.55 -9.34
CA LEU A 12 21.81 23.64 -9.53
C LEU A 12 20.70 23.52 -8.49
N SER A 13 20.73 24.38 -7.46
CA SER A 13 19.67 24.47 -6.47
C SER A 13 18.55 25.39 -6.99
N ILE A 14 17.45 24.80 -7.45
CA ILE A 14 16.25 25.55 -7.85
C ILE A 14 15.34 25.69 -6.61
N PRO A 15 15.13 26.91 -6.09
CA PRO A 15 14.20 27.13 -4.99
C PRO A 15 12.77 26.90 -5.50
N ILE A 16 12.10 25.88 -4.96
CA ILE A 16 10.67 25.63 -5.22
C ILE A 16 9.89 26.40 -4.15
N GLU A 17 9.20 27.47 -4.57
CA GLU A 17 8.29 28.21 -3.69
C GLU A 17 7.03 27.38 -3.42
N MET A 18 6.83 26.99 -2.16
CA MET A 18 5.70 26.16 -1.77
C MET A 18 4.52 27.04 -1.33
N TYR A 19 3.58 27.30 -2.24
CA TYR A 19 2.47 28.24 -2.01
C TYR A 19 1.40 27.75 -1.02
N LYS A 20 1.28 26.44 -0.80
CA LYS A 20 0.31 25.87 0.15
C LYS A 20 0.75 24.49 0.63
N CYS A 21 0.90 24.32 1.94
CA CYS A 21 1.07 23.02 2.58
C CYS A 21 -0.28 22.55 3.13
N GLU A 22 -0.81 21.44 2.65
CA GLU A 22 -2.00 20.81 3.24
C GLU A 22 -1.60 19.55 4.02
N ILE A 23 -1.67 19.63 5.34
CA ILE A 23 -1.45 18.49 6.21
C ILE A 23 -2.78 17.74 6.36
N VAL A 24 -2.97 16.70 5.54
CA VAL A 24 -4.14 15.82 5.64
C VAL A 24 -3.93 14.84 6.79
N ILE A 25 -4.44 15.16 7.98
CA ILE A 25 -4.52 14.22 9.10
C ILE A 25 -5.56 13.15 8.77
N ARG A 26 -5.11 12.05 8.16
CA ARG A 26 -5.98 10.89 7.91
C ARG A 26 -6.22 10.19 9.25
N LYS A 27 -7.33 10.52 9.93
CA LYS A 27 -7.86 9.69 11.03
C LYS A 27 -7.85 8.23 10.58
N ASN A 28 -7.37 7.33 11.42
CA ASN A 28 -7.26 5.90 11.11
C ASN A 28 -8.65 5.35 10.79
N ARG A 29 -9.00 5.35 9.50
CA ARG A 29 -10.35 5.01 9.03
C ARG A 29 -10.44 3.50 9.03
N LYS A 30 -11.38 2.95 9.81
CA LYS A 30 -11.67 1.51 9.84
C LYS A 30 -11.74 0.95 8.43
N LEU A 31 -11.17 -0.25 8.24
CA LEU A 31 -11.26 -0.94 6.95
C LEU A 31 -12.69 -1.38 6.68
N SER A 32 -13.16 -1.11 5.47
CA SER A 32 -14.42 -1.62 4.96
C SER A 32 -14.35 -3.12 4.72
N THR A 33 -15.51 -3.78 4.67
CA THR A 33 -15.59 -5.23 4.43
C THR A 33 -14.88 -5.66 3.13
N PRO A 34 -15.03 -4.96 1.98
CA PRO A 34 -14.29 -5.30 0.77
C PRO A 34 -12.77 -5.16 0.95
N GLU A 35 -12.31 -4.09 1.61
CA GLU A 35 -10.88 -3.89 1.90
C GLU A 35 -10.33 -5.05 2.76
N LYS A 36 -11.06 -5.51 3.77
CA LYS A 36 -10.65 -6.66 4.60
C LYS A 36 -10.54 -7.95 3.78
N TYR A 37 -11.52 -8.24 2.94
CA TYR A 37 -11.48 -9.43 2.07
C TYR A 37 -10.36 -9.37 1.04
N THR A 38 -10.08 -8.19 0.47
CA THR A 38 -8.96 -8.02 -0.46
C THR A 38 -7.62 -8.28 0.23
N LEU A 39 -7.43 -7.79 1.46
CA LEU A 39 -6.23 -8.07 2.25
C LEU A 39 -6.08 -9.56 2.58
N LYS A 40 -7.18 -10.25 2.93
CA LYS A 40 -7.18 -11.71 3.11
C LYS A 40 -6.76 -12.43 1.83
N LEU A 41 -7.31 -12.03 0.69
CA LEU A 41 -6.97 -12.65 -0.60
C LEU A 41 -5.51 -12.41 -0.99
N ILE A 42 -4.96 -11.23 -0.72
CA ILE A 42 -3.52 -10.96 -0.93
C ILE A 42 -2.65 -11.83 -0.02
N HIS A 43 -3.10 -12.10 1.21
CA HIS A 43 -2.38 -13.00 2.10
C HIS A 43 -2.34 -14.44 1.57
N LEU A 44 -3.46 -14.93 1.04
CA LEU A 44 -3.59 -16.30 0.51
C LEU A 44 -3.01 -16.47 -0.89
N LYS A 45 -3.06 -15.41 -1.71
CA LYS A 45 -2.65 -15.39 -3.12
C LYS A 45 -1.86 -14.12 -3.40
N ASN A 46 -0.63 -14.28 -3.86
CA ASN A 46 0.28 -13.19 -4.21
C ASN A 46 0.09 -12.66 -5.66
N SER A 47 -0.90 -13.16 -6.40
CA SER A 47 -1.14 -12.83 -7.81
C SER A 47 -2.18 -11.72 -7.97
N LEU A 48 -1.75 -10.59 -8.53
CA LEU A 48 -2.63 -9.44 -8.81
C LEU A 48 -3.79 -9.82 -9.74
N ARG A 49 -3.52 -10.65 -10.75
CA ARG A 49 -4.52 -11.09 -11.73
C ARG A 49 -5.62 -11.91 -11.08
N ASP A 50 -5.26 -12.80 -10.16
CA ASP A 50 -6.24 -13.63 -9.46
C ASP A 50 -7.10 -12.79 -8.53
N ILE A 51 -6.52 -11.78 -7.86
CA ILE A 51 -7.27 -10.86 -7.00
C ILE A 51 -8.28 -10.06 -7.82
N LEU A 52 -7.89 -9.54 -8.99
CA LEU A 52 -8.79 -8.78 -9.86
C LEU A 52 -9.98 -9.65 -10.34
N ASN A 53 -9.76 -10.95 -10.55
CA ASN A 53 -10.79 -11.89 -10.99
C ASN A 53 -11.60 -12.53 -9.85
N SER A 54 -11.13 -12.45 -8.59
CA SER A 54 -11.78 -13.13 -7.45
C SER A 54 -13.04 -12.43 -6.95
N PHE A 55 -13.30 -11.20 -7.39
CA PHE A 55 -14.47 -10.44 -6.98
C PHE A 55 -15.42 -10.25 -8.15
N ASN A 56 -16.72 -10.44 -7.91
CA ASN A 56 -17.76 -10.08 -8.88
C ASN A 56 -18.04 -8.56 -8.87
N VAL A 57 -16.97 -7.76 -8.96
CA VAL A 57 -17.04 -6.28 -9.02
C VAL A 57 -16.25 -5.80 -10.21
N GLY A 58 -16.70 -4.68 -10.82
CA GLY A 58 -16.02 -4.12 -11.99
C GLY A 58 -14.54 -3.78 -11.70
N PRO A 59 -13.64 -3.91 -12.69
CA PRO A 59 -12.21 -3.64 -12.52
C PRO A 59 -11.89 -2.27 -11.91
N TYR A 60 -12.69 -1.25 -12.26
CA TYR A 60 -12.58 0.11 -11.71
C TYR A 60 -12.75 0.15 -10.18
N ILE A 61 -13.71 -0.59 -9.64
CA ILE A 61 -13.99 -0.65 -8.20
C ILE A 61 -12.82 -1.34 -7.49
N MET A 62 -12.34 -2.45 -8.04
CA MET A 62 -11.20 -3.17 -7.45
C MET A 62 -9.92 -2.33 -7.48
N ASN A 63 -9.64 -1.65 -8.58
CA ASN A 63 -8.52 -0.73 -8.69
C ASN A 63 -8.62 0.39 -7.65
N THR A 64 -9.82 0.89 -7.37
CA THR A 64 -10.04 1.90 -6.33
C THR A 64 -9.73 1.37 -4.93
N ILE A 65 -10.10 0.11 -4.64
CA ILE A 65 -9.80 -0.55 -3.36
C ILE A 65 -8.29 -0.78 -3.23
N LEU A 66 -7.65 -1.34 -4.25
CA LEU A 66 -6.21 -1.59 -4.27
C LEU A 66 -5.42 -0.27 -4.13
N ALA A 67 -5.79 0.78 -4.86
CA ALA A 67 -5.18 2.10 -4.72
C ALA A 67 -5.30 2.62 -3.28
N LYS A 68 -6.48 2.50 -2.64
CA LYS A 68 -6.65 2.90 -1.24
C LYS A 68 -5.75 2.11 -0.30
N LEU A 69 -5.65 0.79 -0.45
CA LEU A 69 -4.78 -0.04 0.37
C LEU A 69 -3.30 0.29 0.16
N PHE A 70 -2.91 0.59 -1.09
CA PHE A 70 -1.56 1.00 -1.46
C PHE A 70 -1.19 2.35 -0.83
N TYR A 71 -2.06 3.37 -0.97
CA TYR A 71 -1.83 4.69 -0.38
C TYR A 71 -1.87 4.70 1.16
N ARG A 72 -2.47 3.69 1.79
CA ARG A 72 -2.38 3.47 3.24
C ARG A 72 -1.09 2.73 3.65
N GLY A 73 -0.32 2.24 2.68
CA GLY A 73 0.90 1.48 2.91
C GLY A 73 0.66 0.07 3.46
N LEU A 74 -0.53 -0.49 3.23
CA LEU A 74 -0.92 -1.84 3.67
C LEU A 74 -0.49 -2.92 2.68
N ILE A 75 -0.32 -2.55 1.41
CA ILE A 75 0.11 -3.45 0.34
C ILE A 75 1.32 -2.86 -0.38
N LYS A 76 2.15 -3.72 -0.94
CA LYS A 76 3.27 -3.38 -1.81
C LYS A 76 3.09 -4.08 -3.15
N LEU A 77 3.37 -3.36 -4.23
CA LEU A 77 3.34 -3.90 -5.59
C LEU A 77 4.77 -4.20 -6.02
N LYS A 78 5.03 -5.45 -6.41
CA LYS A 78 6.27 -5.89 -7.04
C LYS A 78 6.08 -5.86 -8.55
N LEU A 79 6.45 -4.72 -9.14
CA LEU A 79 6.25 -4.43 -10.57
C LEU A 79 7.01 -5.40 -11.48
N ASP A 80 8.11 -5.95 -10.99
CA ASP A 80 8.96 -6.95 -11.63
C ASP A 80 8.29 -8.33 -11.74
N GLN A 81 7.37 -8.66 -10.85
CA GLN A 81 6.77 -10.00 -10.75
C GLN A 81 5.25 -10.02 -10.93
N THR A 82 4.61 -8.86 -11.21
CA THR A 82 3.15 -8.71 -11.15
C THR A 82 2.54 -9.22 -9.83
N ALA A 83 3.34 -9.18 -8.77
CA ALA A 83 2.99 -9.72 -7.47
C ALA A 83 2.56 -8.60 -6.53
N ILE A 84 1.68 -8.95 -5.60
CA ILE A 84 1.17 -8.04 -4.58
C ILE A 84 1.35 -8.70 -3.21
N GLU A 85 1.92 -7.95 -2.28
CA GLU A 85 2.27 -8.44 -0.95
C GLU A 85 1.73 -7.52 0.13
N LEU A 86 1.49 -8.08 1.31
CA LEU A 86 1.15 -7.30 2.50
C LEU A 86 2.39 -6.59 3.04
N SER A 87 2.17 -5.38 3.56
CA SER A 87 3.18 -4.60 4.26
C SER A 87 3.13 -4.90 5.77
N ASN A 88 4.26 -4.72 6.46
CA ASN A 88 4.35 -4.88 7.92
C ASN A 88 3.39 -3.95 8.70
N LYS A 89 2.89 -2.87 8.07
CA LYS A 89 1.88 -1.99 8.67
C LYS A 89 0.53 -2.67 8.91
N ILE A 90 0.31 -3.87 8.37
CA ILE A 90 -0.95 -4.59 8.58
C ILE A 90 -1.12 -5.08 10.02
N VAL A 91 -0.03 -5.26 10.76
CA VAL A 91 -0.05 -5.72 12.16
C VAL A 91 -0.87 -4.76 13.04
N ASP A 92 -0.74 -3.45 12.83
CA ASP A 92 -1.53 -2.45 13.55
C ASP A 92 -3.04 -2.56 13.29
N TYR A 93 -3.45 -3.12 12.14
CA TYR A 93 -4.84 -3.29 11.75
C TYR A 93 -5.40 -4.66 12.12
N VAL A 94 -4.54 -5.68 12.17
CA VAL A 94 -4.80 -6.97 12.81
C VAL A 94 -5.35 -6.74 14.23
N GLU A 95 -4.61 -6.01 15.06
CA GLU A 95 -4.98 -5.75 16.44
C GLU A 95 -6.22 -4.85 16.59
N LYS A 96 -6.34 -3.81 15.74
CA LYS A 96 -7.40 -2.77 15.89
C LYS A 96 -8.71 -3.08 15.19
N ASP A 97 -8.66 -3.72 14.02
CA ASP A 97 -9.81 -3.99 13.16
C ASP A 97 -10.23 -5.48 13.17
N LYS A 98 -9.61 -6.31 14.03
CA LYS A 98 -9.82 -7.77 14.15
C LYS A 98 -9.70 -8.48 12.81
N LEU A 99 -8.63 -8.15 12.07
CA LEU A 99 -8.36 -8.74 10.77
C LEU A 99 -8.06 -10.25 10.86
N ASP A 100 -7.71 -10.73 12.05
CA ASP A 100 -7.44 -12.14 12.38
C ASP A 100 -8.66 -13.03 12.15
N GLU A 101 -9.86 -12.51 12.40
CA GLU A 101 -11.13 -13.19 12.10
C GLU A 101 -11.25 -13.55 10.60
N PHE A 102 -10.51 -12.83 9.75
CA PHE A 102 -10.44 -13.06 8.31
C PHE A 102 -9.19 -13.85 7.92
N ILE A 103 -8.02 -13.61 8.51
CA ILE A 103 -6.74 -14.21 8.08
C ILE A 103 -6.64 -15.71 8.45
N ASP A 104 -7.13 -16.14 9.62
CA ASP A 104 -6.90 -17.51 10.13
C ASP A 104 -7.96 -18.55 9.73
N LYS A 105 -9.09 -18.14 9.19
CA LYS A 105 -10.07 -19.10 8.63
C LYS A 105 -9.67 -19.44 7.21
N ALA A 106 -8.73 -20.36 7.05
CA ALA A 106 -8.60 -21.15 5.83
C ALA A 106 -10.00 -21.71 5.47
N PRO A 107 -10.43 -21.63 4.20
CA PRO A 107 -11.71 -22.23 3.81
C PRO A 107 -11.61 -23.74 4.02
N VAL A 108 -12.41 -24.26 4.96
CA VAL A 108 -12.73 -25.69 4.99
C VAL A 108 -13.67 -25.90 3.81
N TYR A 109 -13.14 -26.45 2.73
CA TYR A 109 -13.95 -27.01 1.65
C TYR A 109 -14.46 -28.36 2.16
N GLU A 110 -15.77 -28.46 2.40
CA GLU A 110 -16.48 -29.75 2.40
C GLU A 110 -16.67 -30.23 0.95
#